data_AF-A0A8J2YHQ0-F1
#
_entry.id   AF-A0A8J2YHQ0-F1
#
_cell.length_a   1.000
_cell.length_b   1.000
_cell.length_c   1.000
_cell.angle_alpha   90.00
_cell.angle_beta   90.00
_cell.angle_gamma   90.00
#
_symmetry.space_group_name_H-M   'P 1'
#
loop_
_entity.id
_entity.type
_entity.pdbx_description
1 polymer ?
#
loop_
_entity_poly.entity_id
_entity_poly.type
_entity_poly.pdbx_seq_one_letter_code
_entity_poly.pdbx_strand_id
1 'polypeptide(L)'
;MRKTSLAVAIIAAMVPFAAQSQTAPASISRDQVRTRLLDGCVYDMSREADPLKNRIVPKCSCYGKGVSALMSPEEIAAFGRDPSVPRRIKAEAEKLFASCS
;
A
#
# COMPACT_ATOMS: atom_id res chain seq x y z
N MET A 1 41.31 -37.40 48.59
CA MET A 1 40.81 -36.01 48.58
C MET A 1 39.78 -35.89 47.48
N ARG A 2 38.52 -35.60 47.85
CA ARG A 2 37.35 -35.50 46.95
C ARG A 2 37.38 -34.15 46.24
N LYS A 3 37.25 -34.13 44.91
CA LYS A 3 36.90 -32.90 44.17
C LYS A 3 35.63 -33.18 43.39
N THR A 4 34.56 -32.63 43.93
CA THR A 4 33.19 -32.58 43.44
C THR A 4 33.05 -31.65 42.24
N SER A 5 32.27 -32.11 41.26
CA SER A 5 31.17 -31.42 40.58
C SER A 5 31.42 -30.10 39.85
N LEU A 6 31.08 -30.06 38.56
CA LEU A 6 29.86 -29.40 38.07
C LEU A 6 29.66 -29.75 36.58
N ALA A 7 28.65 -30.57 36.28
CA ALA A 7 28.17 -30.75 34.91
C ALA A 7 27.06 -29.73 34.67
N VAL A 8 27.34 -28.71 33.85
CA VAL A 8 26.36 -27.73 33.41
C VAL A 8 25.53 -28.37 32.31
N ALA A 9 24.33 -28.85 32.65
CA ALA A 9 23.35 -29.31 31.68
C ALA A 9 22.65 -28.10 31.06
N ILE A 10 23.10 -27.68 29.88
CA ILE A 10 22.41 -26.69 29.06
C ILE A 10 21.23 -27.40 28.39
N ILE A 11 20.04 -27.25 28.98
CA ILE A 11 18.78 -27.66 28.33
C ILE A 11 18.50 -26.63 27.24
N ALA A 12 18.81 -26.99 26.00
CA ALA A 12 18.37 -26.26 24.82
C ALA A 12 16.84 -26.38 24.72
N ALA A 13 16.13 -25.37 25.22
CA ALA A 13 14.69 -25.24 25.01
C ALA A 13 14.43 -25.01 23.52
N MET A 14 14.06 -26.07 22.81
CA MET A 14 13.52 -25.99 21.47
C MET A 14 12.16 -25.29 21.56
N VAL A 15 12.14 -23.97 21.33
CA VAL A 15 10.89 -23.23 21.13
C VAL A 15 10.29 -23.78 19.83
N PRO A 16 9.09 -24.40 19.85
CA PRO A 16 8.42 -24.75 18.61
C PRO A 16 8.14 -23.43 17.90
N PHE A 17 8.83 -23.21 16.77
CA PHE A 17 8.55 -22.12 15.85
C PHE A 17 7.13 -22.37 15.37
N ALA A 18 6.17 -21.71 16.03
CA ALA A 18 4.78 -21.72 15.60
C ALA A 18 4.80 -21.31 14.13
N ALA A 19 4.37 -22.22 13.26
CA ALA A 19 4.18 -21.96 11.85
C ALA A 19 3.36 -20.67 11.76
N GLN A 20 4.03 -19.57 11.43
CA GLN A 20 3.36 -18.32 11.16
C GLN A 20 2.49 -18.62 9.94
N SER A 21 1.19 -18.79 10.19
CA SER A 21 0.17 -18.82 9.16
C SER A 21 0.48 -17.63 8.27
N GLN A 22 0.98 -17.90 7.07
CA GLN A 22 1.20 -16.87 6.05
C GLN A 22 -0.18 -16.31 5.78
N THR A 23 -0.51 -15.22 6.45
CA THR A 23 -1.69 -14.43 6.18
C THR A 23 -1.55 -14.02 4.72
N ALA A 24 -2.36 -14.64 3.87
CA ALA A 24 -2.47 -14.21 2.48
C ALA A 24 -2.58 -12.68 2.50
N PRO A 25 -1.75 -11.96 1.72
CA PRO A 25 -1.74 -10.50 1.77
C PRO A 25 -3.17 -10.04 1.59
N ALA A 26 -3.70 -9.33 2.60
CA ALA A 26 -5.09 -8.91 2.62
C ALA A 26 -5.39 -8.19 1.30
N SER A 27 -6.28 -8.77 0.49
CA SER A 27 -6.66 -8.20 -0.79
C SER A 27 -7.27 -6.82 -0.53
N ILE A 28 -6.74 -5.79 -1.17
CA ILE A 28 -7.16 -4.42 -0.92
C ILE A 28 -8.48 -4.15 -1.65
N SER A 29 -9.37 -3.40 -1.03
CA SER A 29 -10.65 -3.01 -1.63
C SER A 29 -10.47 -1.86 -2.64
N ARG A 30 -11.42 -1.71 -3.57
CA ARG A 30 -11.44 -0.55 -4.50
C ARG A 30 -11.45 0.77 -3.76
N ASP A 31 -12.13 0.85 -2.61
CA ASP A 31 -12.14 2.05 -1.77
C ASP A 31 -10.77 2.34 -1.17
N GLN A 32 -10.02 1.31 -0.74
CA GLN A 32 -8.65 1.49 -0.28
C GLN A 32 -7.72 1.95 -1.41
N VAL A 33 -7.88 1.43 -2.64
CA VAL A 33 -7.15 1.92 -3.83
C VAL A 33 -7.45 3.40 -4.05
N ARG A 34 -8.74 3.77 -4.06
CA ARG A 34 -9.19 5.15 -4.24
C ARG A 34 -8.58 6.10 -3.22
N THR A 35 -8.58 5.71 -1.94
CA THR A 35 -7.99 6.51 -0.86
C THR A 35 -6.49 6.67 -1.05
N ARG A 36 -5.76 5.58 -1.35
CA ARG A 36 -4.31 5.64 -1.59
C ARG A 36 -3.95 6.51 -2.80
N LEU A 37 -4.72 6.44 -3.88
CA LEU A 37 -4.55 7.31 -5.05
C LEU A 37 -4.81 8.78 -4.72
N LEU A 38 -5.84 9.06 -3.91
CA LEU A 38 -6.12 10.40 -3.42
C LEU A 38 -4.95 10.91 -2.58
N ASP A 39 -4.49 10.15 -1.60
CA ASP A 39 -3.42 10.53 -0.69
C ASP A 39 -2.11 10.81 -1.44
N GLY A 40 -1.74 9.93 -2.39
CA GLY A 40 -0.57 10.13 -3.25
C GLY A 40 -0.69 11.41 -4.10
N CYS A 41 -1.84 11.63 -4.72
CA CYS A 41 -2.11 12.85 -5.49
C CYS A 41 -2.01 14.11 -4.63
N VAL A 42 -2.62 14.10 -3.44
CA VAL A 42 -2.56 15.24 -2.51
C VAL A 42 -1.14 15.48 -2.06
N TYR A 43 -0.40 14.42 -1.71
CA TYR A 43 1.00 14.52 -1.30
C TYR A 43 1.85 15.15 -2.40
N ASP A 44 1.76 14.65 -3.64
CA ASP A 44 2.54 15.15 -4.76
C ASP A 44 2.17 16.61 -5.10
N MET A 45 0.88 16.93 -5.18
CA MET A 45 0.42 18.30 -5.45
C MET A 45 0.73 19.28 -4.31
N SER A 46 0.76 18.82 -3.06
CA SER A 46 1.06 19.68 -1.90
C SER A 46 2.52 20.17 -1.87
N ARG A 47 3.41 19.46 -2.59
CA ARG A 47 4.82 19.83 -2.72
C ARG A 47 5.04 20.92 -3.76
N GLU A 48 4.05 21.19 -4.60
CA GLU A 48 4.10 22.27 -5.59
C GLU A 48 3.75 23.62 -4.92
N ALA A 49 4.37 24.70 -5.38
CA ALA A 49 4.17 26.05 -4.85
C ALA A 49 2.86 26.72 -5.34
N ASP A 50 1.82 25.93 -5.62
CA ASP A 50 0.75 26.28 -6.57
C ASP A 50 -0.47 27.01 -5.91
N PRO A 51 -1.08 28.01 -6.60
CA PRO A 51 -2.39 28.62 -6.27
C PRO A 51 -3.59 27.65 -6.17
N LEU A 52 -3.45 26.38 -6.56
CA LEU A 52 -4.48 25.36 -6.50
C LEU A 52 -4.70 24.76 -5.11
N LYS A 53 -4.04 25.23 -4.03
CA LYS A 53 -4.21 24.67 -2.67
C LYS A 53 -5.66 24.41 -2.26
N ASN A 54 -6.58 25.31 -2.60
CA ASN A 54 -8.01 25.17 -2.27
C ASN A 54 -8.76 24.15 -3.14
N ARG A 55 -8.14 23.68 -4.24
CA ARG A 55 -8.68 22.73 -5.23
C ARG A 55 -7.92 21.40 -5.29
N ILE A 56 -6.81 21.23 -4.55
CA ILE A 56 -6.05 19.97 -4.50
C ILE A 56 -6.96 18.80 -4.11
N VAL A 57 -7.71 18.93 -3.00
CA VAL A 57 -8.56 17.82 -2.50
C VAL A 57 -9.69 17.46 -3.49
N PRO A 58 -10.49 18.41 -4.02
CA PRO A 58 -11.48 18.11 -5.06
C PRO A 58 -10.87 17.44 -6.30
N LYS A 59 -9.77 17.98 -6.82
CA LYS A 59 -9.08 17.44 -8.00
C LYS A 59 -8.57 16.01 -7.76
N CYS A 60 -7.89 15.77 -6.64
CA CYS A 60 -7.39 14.44 -6.28
C CYS A 60 -8.50 13.45 -5.95
N SER A 61 -9.63 13.91 -5.39
CA SER A 61 -10.80 13.05 -5.17
C SER A 61 -11.45 12.61 -6.50
N CYS A 62 -11.58 13.53 -7.45
CA CYS A 62 -12.04 13.23 -8.82
C CYS A 62 -11.10 12.22 -9.50
N TYR A 63 -9.79 12.47 -9.45
CA TYR A 63 -8.77 11.59 -10.01
C TYR A 63 -8.82 10.18 -9.39
N GLY A 64 -8.77 10.07 -8.06
CA GLY A 64 -8.78 8.77 -7.37
C GLY A 64 -10.04 7.96 -7.67
N LYS A 65 -11.22 8.62 -7.75
CA LYS A 65 -12.47 7.96 -8.15
C LYS A 65 -12.40 7.45 -9.60
N GLY A 66 -11.97 8.29 -10.53
CA GLY A 66 -11.89 7.93 -11.95
C GLY A 66 -10.91 6.79 -12.22
N VAL A 67 -9.68 6.89 -11.70
CA VAL A 67 -8.66 5.87 -11.91
C VAL A 67 -9.05 4.55 -11.26
N SER A 68 -9.50 4.57 -10.01
CA SER A 68 -9.91 3.34 -9.34
C SER A 68 -11.10 2.67 -10.02
N ALA A 69 -11.97 3.40 -10.73
CA ALA A 69 -13.07 2.84 -11.53
C ALA A 69 -12.58 2.13 -12.81
N LEU A 70 -11.48 2.59 -13.40
CA LEU A 70 -10.89 1.99 -14.62
C LEU A 70 -10.11 0.69 -14.36
N MET A 71 -9.76 0.43 -13.10
CA MET A 71 -8.99 -0.74 -12.71
C MET A 71 -9.84 -2.02 -12.69
N SER A 72 -9.28 -3.09 -13.23
CA SER A 72 -9.81 -4.44 -13.12
C SER A 72 -9.65 -4.98 -11.69
N PRO A 73 -10.39 -6.05 -11.31
CA PRO A 73 -10.20 -6.70 -10.01
C PRO A 73 -8.75 -7.18 -9.78
N GLU A 74 -8.09 -7.67 -10.83
CA GLU A 74 -6.70 -8.14 -10.77
C GLU A 74 -5.72 -6.97 -10.56
N GLU A 75 -5.96 -5.84 -11.25
CA GLU A 75 -5.18 -4.61 -11.07
C GLU A 75 -5.35 -4.05 -9.65
N ILE A 76 -6.56 -4.10 -9.09
CA ILE A 76 -6.84 -3.70 -7.69
C ILE A 76 -6.11 -4.59 -6.70
N ALA A 77 -6.14 -5.92 -6.91
CA ALA A 77 -5.42 -6.86 -6.07
C ALA A 77 -3.90 -6.67 -6.16
N ALA A 78 -3.38 -6.30 -7.34
CA ALA A 78 -1.97 -6.01 -7.54
C ALA A 78 -1.53 -4.68 -6.90
N PHE A 79 -2.41 -3.68 -6.86
CA PHE A 79 -2.12 -2.36 -6.29
C PHE A 79 -1.69 -2.39 -4.83
N GLY A 80 -2.13 -3.42 -4.08
CA GLY A 80 -1.69 -3.63 -2.70
C GLY A 80 -0.20 -3.91 -2.54
N ARG A 81 0.44 -4.49 -3.58
CA ARG A 81 1.86 -4.84 -3.61
C ARG A 81 2.69 -3.76 -4.29
N ASP A 82 2.15 -3.16 -5.34
CA ASP A 82 2.77 -2.09 -6.10
C ASP A 82 1.75 -0.95 -6.30
N PRO A 83 1.84 0.15 -5.53
CA PRO A 83 0.89 1.25 -5.56
C PRO A 83 1.09 2.17 -6.78
N SER A 84 1.22 1.56 -7.95
CA SER A 84 1.42 2.23 -9.24
C SER A 84 0.14 2.15 -10.07
N VAL A 85 -0.13 3.22 -10.84
CA VAL A 85 -1.23 3.19 -11.82
C VAL A 85 -0.89 2.15 -12.90
N PRO A 86 -1.78 1.18 -13.19
CA PRO A 86 -1.52 0.16 -14.20
C PRO A 86 -1.20 0.78 -15.56
N ARG A 87 -0.18 0.24 -16.24
CA ARG A 87 0.31 0.77 -17.52
C ARG A 87 -0.80 0.89 -18.58
N ARG A 88 -1.74 -0.06 -18.57
CA ARG A 88 -2.88 -0.12 -19.49
C ARG A 88 -3.75 1.14 -19.43
N ILE A 89 -3.95 1.71 -18.25
CA ILE A 89 -4.86 2.85 -18.03
C ILE A 89 -4.12 4.16 -17.80
N LYS A 90 -2.80 4.19 -17.98
CA LYS A 90 -1.97 5.36 -17.65
C LYS A 90 -2.37 6.59 -18.47
N ALA A 91 -2.61 6.43 -19.77
CA ALA A 91 -3.03 7.52 -20.64
C ALA A 91 -4.42 8.07 -20.25
N GLU A 92 -5.36 7.19 -19.88
CA GLU A 92 -6.68 7.57 -19.39
C GLU A 92 -6.61 8.25 -18.03
N ALA A 93 -5.73 7.79 -17.14
CA ALA A 93 -5.48 8.41 -15.84
C ALA A 93 -4.94 9.84 -15.98
N GLU A 94 -4.01 10.07 -16.91
CA GLU A 94 -3.48 11.40 -17.23
C GLU A 94 -4.58 12.33 -17.78
N LYS A 95 -5.43 11.82 -18.69
CA LYS A 95 -6.60 12.57 -19.20
C LYS A 95 -7.57 12.93 -18.08
N LEU A 96 -7.87 11.97 -17.19
CA LEU A 96 -8.74 12.19 -16.03
C LEU A 96 -8.16 13.28 -15.13
N PHE A 97 -6.87 13.19 -14.79
CA PHE A 97 -6.21 14.19 -13.96
C PHE A 97 -6.28 15.60 -14.56
N ALA A 98 -6.06 15.72 -15.88
CA ALA A 98 -6.19 16.99 -16.59
C ALA A 98 -7.62 17.55 -16.56
N SER A 99 -8.63 16.68 -16.64
CA SER A 99 -10.05 17.08 -16.64
C SER A 99 -10.62 17.40 -15.25
N CYS A 100 -10.00 16.91 -14.18
CA CYS A 100 -10.45 17.15 -12.81
C CYS A 100 -10.11 18.58 -12.34
N SER A 101 -11.09 19.25 -11.72
CA SER A 101 -11.05 20.65 -11.27
C SER A 101 -11.36 20.82 -9.79
#